data_AF-A0A7S9D915-F1
#
_entry.id   AF-A0A7S9D915-F1
#
_cell.length_a   1.000
_cell.length_b   1.000
_cell.length_c   1.000
_cell.angle_alpha   90.00
_cell.angle_beta   90.00
_cell.angle_gamma   90.00
#
_symmetry.space_group_name_H-M   'P 1'
#
loop_
_entity.id
_entity.type
_entity.pdbx_description
1 polymer ?
#
loop_
_entity_poly.entity_id
_entity_poly.type
_entity_poly.pdbx_seq_one_letter_code
_entity_poly.pdbx_strand_id
1 'polypeptide(L)'
;MPFVYDYSQVEWPDDDGDLPPPRVSEFVYLPAPEYGGVHEPAHFTLDVPPEPAVVRRNPVRMSLWDRLLGRRRPAEQVRASVEADMKAQMARGVFSSQRLFATTVPVLRALGVKQLYGRYDGGNDEGFSWLDNALMRDGTRIDADTLAQRLMEQKFLDELTAKGVMKRIDRTSELDQVRSFIRDWMCTEWANLLLGGSYGTGEYVMYGAFVVDLDDCTVIDDPKADPVVSNIEITG
;
A
#
# COMPACT_ATOMS: atom_id res chain seq x y z
N MET A 1 12.21 -0.20 5.30
CA MET A 1 13.20 -1.13 4.79
C MET A 1 12.99 -2.54 5.28
N PRO A 2 12.80 -3.48 4.35
CA PRO A 2 12.43 -4.83 4.72
C PRO A 2 13.62 -5.66 5.15
N PHE A 3 13.30 -6.69 5.94
CA PHE A 3 14.05 -7.93 5.97
C PHE A 3 13.69 -8.72 4.72
N VAL A 4 14.69 -9.14 3.93
CA VAL A 4 14.49 -9.83 2.65
C VAL A 4 15.24 -11.16 2.61
N TYR A 5 14.62 -12.15 2.00
CA TYR A 5 15.24 -13.40 1.57
C TYR A 5 15.05 -13.54 0.06
N ASP A 6 16.16 -13.60 -0.68
CA ASP A 6 16.20 -13.61 -2.14
C ASP A 6 16.26 -15.04 -2.69
N TYR A 7 15.23 -15.45 -3.43
CA TYR A 7 15.16 -16.79 -4.04
C TYR A 7 16.02 -16.93 -5.29
N SER A 8 16.48 -15.84 -5.90
CA SER A 8 17.32 -15.90 -7.11
C SER A 8 18.66 -16.62 -6.85
N GLN A 9 19.06 -16.74 -5.58
CA GLN A 9 20.28 -17.40 -5.14
C GLN A 9 20.05 -18.87 -4.74
N VAL A 10 18.81 -19.37 -4.80
CA VAL A 10 18.44 -20.72 -4.36
C VAL A 10 18.36 -21.65 -5.58
N GLU A 11 19.08 -22.77 -5.51
CA GLU A 11 18.96 -23.85 -6.50
C GLU A 11 17.64 -24.60 -6.27
N TRP A 12 16.76 -24.58 -7.28
CA TRP A 12 15.48 -25.26 -7.22
C TRP A 12 15.68 -26.78 -7.29
N PRO A 13 14.97 -27.57 -6.47
CA PRO A 13 15.00 -29.02 -6.56
C PRO A 13 14.58 -29.49 -7.95
N ASP A 14 15.28 -30.50 -8.49
CA ASP A 14 14.95 -31.13 -9.78
C ASP A 14 13.60 -31.88 -9.77
N ASP A 15 12.96 -32.04 -8.60
CA ASP A 15 11.81 -32.93 -8.37
C ASP A 15 10.44 -32.23 -8.27
N ASP A 16 10.29 -31.02 -8.81
CA ASP A 16 9.07 -30.19 -8.76
C ASP A 16 8.56 -29.94 -7.31
N GLY A 17 9.41 -30.16 -6.30
CA GLY A 17 9.08 -29.91 -4.90
C GLY A 17 9.14 -28.43 -4.54
N ASP A 18 8.24 -27.98 -3.67
CA ASP A 18 8.29 -26.63 -3.10
C ASP A 18 9.56 -26.47 -2.25
N LEU A 19 10.22 -25.31 -2.38
CA LEU A 19 11.32 -24.95 -1.49
C LEU A 19 10.80 -24.84 -0.04
N PRO A 20 11.58 -25.30 0.95
CA PRO A 20 11.19 -25.09 2.34
C PRO A 20 11.11 -23.59 2.65
N PRO A 21 10.21 -23.15 3.54
CA PRO A 21 10.14 -21.75 3.94
C PRO A 21 11.46 -21.28 4.56
N PRO A 22 11.91 -20.06 4.26
CA PRO A 22 13.17 -19.53 4.79
C PRO A 22 13.11 -19.37 6.30
N ARG A 23 14.28 -19.43 6.95
CA ARG A 23 14.43 -19.20 8.38
C ARG A 23 14.61 -17.71 8.65
N VAL A 24 14.14 -17.24 9.81
CA VAL A 24 14.36 -15.83 10.24
C VAL A 24 15.82 -15.41 10.13
N SER A 25 16.75 -16.30 10.50
CA SER A 25 18.20 -16.03 10.46
C SER A 25 18.78 -15.82 9.07
N GLU A 26 18.04 -16.18 8.01
CA GLU A 26 18.47 -16.07 6.61
C GLU A 26 18.04 -14.73 5.98
N PHE A 27 17.17 -13.98 6.65
CA PHE A 27 16.75 -12.67 6.16
C PHE A 27 17.81 -11.60 6.45
N VAL A 28 18.01 -10.72 5.47
CA VAL A 28 18.93 -9.58 5.58
C VAL A 28 18.12 -8.29 5.52
N TYR A 29 18.45 -7.34 6.39
CA TYR A 29 17.87 -6.00 6.34
C TYR A 29 18.51 -5.18 5.21
N LEU A 30 17.71 -4.74 4.24
CA LEU A 30 18.19 -4.03 3.05
C LEU A 30 17.62 -2.61 3.00
N PRO A 31 18.44 -1.54 3.03
CA PRO A 31 17.98 -0.16 3.12
C PRO A 31 17.43 0.46 1.80
N ALA A 32 16.69 1.58 1.91
CA ALA A 32 15.78 2.21 0.91
C ALA A 32 16.18 2.21 -0.56
N PRO A 33 17.38 2.66 -0.93
CA PRO A 33 17.66 2.84 -2.34
C PRO A 33 17.81 1.51 -3.12
N GLU A 34 17.88 0.36 -2.44
CA GLU A 34 18.11 -0.93 -3.10
C GLU A 34 16.83 -1.58 -3.66
N TYR A 35 15.63 -1.22 -3.15
CA TYR A 35 14.32 -1.79 -3.56
C TYR A 35 13.33 -0.78 -4.17
N GLY A 36 13.81 0.42 -4.54
CA GLY A 36 12.98 1.42 -5.22
C GLY A 36 12.06 2.25 -4.33
N GLY A 37 12.19 2.14 -3.00
CA GLY A 37 11.52 2.99 -2.03
C GLY A 37 12.10 4.41 -1.95
N VAL A 38 11.41 5.31 -1.27
CA VAL A 38 11.92 6.67 -1.00
C VAL A 38 12.96 6.64 0.13
N HIS A 39 13.87 7.61 0.14
CA HIS A 39 14.75 7.81 1.28
C HIS A 39 13.93 8.15 2.53
N GLU A 40 14.25 7.51 3.65
CA GLU A 40 13.62 7.81 4.93
C GLU A 40 14.08 9.17 5.48
N PRO A 41 13.19 9.90 6.18
CA PRO A 41 11.78 9.61 6.38
C PRO A 41 10.95 9.84 5.10
N ALA A 42 10.00 8.95 4.82
CA ALA A 42 9.02 9.17 3.77
C ALA A 42 7.98 10.20 4.26
N HIS A 43 7.70 11.24 3.47
CA HIS A 43 6.77 12.29 3.86
C HIS A 43 5.45 12.16 3.10
N PHE A 44 4.33 12.31 3.81
CA PHE A 44 3.03 12.53 3.19
C PHE A 44 2.51 13.95 3.46
N THR A 45 1.61 14.41 2.61
CA THR A 45 0.93 15.70 2.79
C THR A 45 -0.57 15.49 2.97
N LEU A 46 -1.18 16.43 3.70
CA LEU A 46 -2.63 16.53 3.84
C LEU A 46 -3.23 17.51 2.81
N ASP A 47 -2.39 18.14 2.00
CA ASP A 47 -2.82 18.99 0.89
C ASP A 47 -3.25 18.12 -0.29
N VAL A 48 -4.57 18.05 -0.52
CA VAL A 48 -5.12 17.26 -1.62
C VAL A 48 -5.00 18.04 -2.94
N PRO A 49 -4.34 17.49 -3.96
CA PRO A 49 -4.21 18.12 -5.26
C PRO A 49 -5.58 18.14 -5.95
N PRO A 50 -5.75 18.96 -7.00
CA PRO A 50 -6.97 18.93 -7.79
C PRO A 50 -7.21 17.53 -8.37
N GLU A 51 -8.47 17.10 -8.35
CA GLU A 51 -8.86 15.81 -8.89
C GLU A 51 -8.47 15.73 -10.38
N PRO A 52 -7.69 14.71 -10.77
CA PRO A 52 -7.27 14.57 -12.15
C PRO A 52 -8.48 14.33 -13.04
N ALA A 53 -8.52 15.01 -14.18
CA ALA A 53 -9.61 14.88 -15.13
C ALA A 53 -9.86 13.40 -15.50
N VAL A 54 -11.14 13.03 -15.59
CA VAL A 54 -11.53 11.72 -16.12
C VAL A 54 -11.17 11.69 -17.60
N VAL A 55 -10.00 11.16 -17.93
CA VAL A 55 -9.63 10.78 -19.29
C VAL A 55 -10.61 9.70 -19.72
N ARG A 56 -11.69 10.10 -20.39
CA ARG A 56 -12.53 9.16 -21.11
C ARG A 56 -11.63 8.56 -22.19
N ARG A 57 -11.30 7.28 -22.05
CA ARG A 57 -10.78 6.50 -23.17
C ARG A 57 -11.83 6.56 -24.25
N ASN A 58 -11.71 7.52 -25.17
CA ASN A 58 -12.38 7.39 -26.44
C ASN A 58 -11.67 6.23 -27.11
N PRO A 59 -12.30 5.05 -27.28
CA PRO A 59 -11.70 4.04 -28.12
C PRO A 59 -11.60 4.70 -29.49
N VAL A 60 -10.38 5.05 -29.91
CA VAL A 60 -10.12 5.46 -31.29
C VAL A 60 -10.48 4.25 -32.11
N ARG A 61 -11.72 4.22 -32.61
CA ARG A 61 -12.26 3.15 -33.42
C ARG A 61 -11.41 3.13 -34.68
N MET A 62 -10.49 2.16 -34.78
CA MET A 62 -9.88 1.85 -36.07
C MET A 62 -11.02 1.50 -37.02
N SER A 63 -11.03 2.14 -38.19
CA SER A 63 -12.03 1.81 -39.19
C SER A 63 -11.87 0.34 -39.58
N LEU A 64 -12.97 -0.31 -39.96
CA LEU A 64 -12.95 -1.68 -40.49
C LEU A 64 -11.96 -1.80 -41.67
N TRP A 65 -11.81 -0.73 -42.45
CA TRP A 65 -10.86 -0.64 -43.55
C TRP A 65 -9.40 -0.65 -43.11
N ASP A 66 -9.05 0.04 -42.03
CA ASP A 66 -7.67 0.02 -41.50
C ASP A 66 -7.28 -1.37 -40.97
N ARG A 67 -8.24 -2.10 -40.39
CA ARG A 67 -8.05 -3.50 -40.00
C ARG A 67 -7.91 -4.42 -41.20
N LEU A 68 -8.72 -4.22 -42.24
CA LEU A 68 -8.68 -5.03 -43.47
C LEU A 68 -7.38 -4.82 -44.26
N LEU A 69 -6.82 -3.60 -44.23
CA LEU A 69 -5.59 -3.22 -44.92
C LEU A 69 -4.31 -3.52 -44.11
N GLY A 70 -4.41 -4.19 -42.96
CA GLY A 70 -3.25 -4.52 -42.13
C GLY A 70 -2.49 -3.30 -41.59
N ARG A 71 -3.10 -2.11 -41.58
CA ARG A 71 -2.44 -0.88 -41.11
C ARG A 71 -2.29 -0.94 -39.59
N ARG A 72 -1.03 -1.10 -39.14
CA ARG A 72 -0.67 -0.98 -37.73
C ARG A 72 -0.58 0.50 -37.34
N ARG A 73 -0.92 0.81 -36.09
CA ARG A 73 -0.71 2.17 -35.55
C ARG A 73 0.78 2.53 -35.64
N PRO A 74 1.12 3.79 -35.94
CA PRO A 74 2.50 4.26 -35.81
C PRO A 74 2.98 4.01 -34.37
N ALA A 75 4.15 3.40 -34.22
CA ALA A 75 4.69 3.03 -32.90
C ALA A 75 4.79 4.23 -31.95
N GLU A 76 5.06 5.42 -32.48
CA GLU A 76 5.12 6.69 -31.74
C GLU A 76 3.78 7.09 -31.12
N GLN A 77 2.67 6.92 -31.85
CA GLN A 77 1.33 7.22 -31.31
C GLN A 77 0.93 6.23 -30.21
N VAL A 78 1.37 4.97 -30.30
CA VAL A 78 1.14 3.98 -29.25
C VAL A 78 1.95 4.33 -28.00
N ARG A 79 3.24 4.66 -28.14
CA ARG A 79 4.11 5.06 -27.02
C ARG A 79 3.57 6.29 -26.29
N ALA A 80 3.25 7.36 -27.02
CA ALA A 80 2.69 8.57 -26.42
C ALA A 80 1.36 8.32 -25.68
N SER A 81 0.52 7.42 -26.22
CA SER A 81 -0.72 7.01 -25.55
C SER A 81 -0.46 6.21 -24.27
N VAL A 82 0.54 5.32 -24.27
CA VAL A 82 0.91 4.53 -23.09
C VAL A 82 1.51 5.44 -22.01
N GLU A 83 2.42 6.34 -22.38
CA GLU A 83 3.01 7.32 -21.45
C GLU A 83 1.95 8.25 -20.83
N ALA A 84 1.00 8.73 -21.63
CA ALA A 84 -0.11 9.55 -21.14
C ALA A 84 -1.02 8.77 -20.17
N ASP A 85 -1.34 7.51 -20.49
CA ASP A 85 -2.12 6.63 -19.63
C ASP A 85 -1.38 6.35 -18.30
N MET A 86 -0.07 6.05 -18.35
CA MET A 86 0.76 5.85 -17.16
C MET A 86 0.81 7.11 -16.29
N LYS A 87 1.04 8.28 -16.89
CA LYS A 87 1.05 9.56 -16.17
C LYS A 87 -0.31 9.86 -15.52
N ALA A 88 -1.41 9.58 -16.23
CA ALA A 88 -2.75 9.75 -15.68
C ALA A 88 -3.04 8.78 -14.53
N GLN A 89 -2.55 7.54 -14.62
CA GLN A 89 -2.68 6.53 -13.56
C GLN A 89 -1.86 6.93 -12.32
N MET A 90 -0.62 7.38 -12.49
CA MET A 90 0.21 7.89 -11.40
C MET A 90 -0.43 9.10 -10.71
N ALA A 91 -0.93 10.07 -11.48
CA ALA A 91 -1.62 11.24 -10.93
C ALA A 91 -2.87 10.86 -10.13
N ARG A 92 -3.64 9.86 -10.60
CA ARG A 92 -4.79 9.31 -9.87
C ARG A 92 -4.38 8.58 -8.60
N GLY A 93 -3.30 7.82 -8.63
CA GLY A 93 -2.72 7.18 -7.44
C GLY A 93 -2.41 8.22 -6.38
N VAL A 94 -1.57 9.21 -6.72
CA VAL A 94 -1.18 10.31 -5.81
C VAL A 94 -2.40 11.04 -5.24
N PHE A 95 -3.36 11.42 -6.10
CA PHE A 95 -4.59 12.06 -5.65
C PHE A 95 -5.38 11.18 -4.68
N SER A 96 -5.49 9.88 -4.95
CA SER A 96 -6.26 8.96 -4.12
C SER A 96 -5.61 8.76 -2.74
N SER A 97 -4.29 8.55 -2.70
CA SER A 97 -3.52 8.41 -1.46
C SER A 97 -3.57 9.69 -0.62
N GLN A 98 -3.36 10.86 -1.23
CA GLN A 98 -3.40 12.14 -0.51
C GLN A 98 -4.80 12.48 0.00
N ARG A 99 -5.85 12.18 -0.77
CA ARG A 99 -7.24 12.32 -0.32
C ARG A 99 -7.55 11.40 0.86
N LEU A 100 -7.03 10.17 0.84
CA LEU A 100 -7.12 9.25 1.97
C LEU A 100 -6.45 9.87 3.20
N PHE A 101 -5.18 10.26 3.12
CA PHE A 101 -4.45 10.85 4.27
C PHE A 101 -5.14 12.11 4.82
N ALA A 102 -5.55 13.02 3.93
CA ALA A 102 -6.23 14.25 4.33
C ALA A 102 -7.59 14.01 5.03
N THR A 103 -8.21 12.86 4.79
CA THR A 103 -9.47 12.48 5.43
C THR A 103 -9.24 11.71 6.72
N THR A 104 -8.28 10.77 6.74
CA THR A 104 -8.05 9.87 7.87
C THR A 104 -7.26 10.53 9.00
N VAL A 105 -6.19 11.26 8.67
CA VAL A 105 -5.24 11.79 9.65
C VAL A 105 -5.90 12.77 10.63
N PRO A 106 -6.75 13.73 10.20
CA PRO A 106 -7.45 14.62 11.14
C PRO A 106 -8.34 13.86 12.13
N VAL A 107 -9.05 12.82 11.67
CA VAL A 107 -9.94 12.02 12.53
C VAL A 107 -9.12 11.24 13.56
N LEU A 108 -8.02 10.61 13.14
CA LEU A 108 -7.11 9.89 14.04
C LEU A 108 -6.48 10.83 15.07
N ARG A 109 -6.01 12.01 14.64
CA ARG A 109 -5.47 13.03 15.56
C ARG A 109 -6.53 13.51 16.56
N ALA A 110 -7.77 13.71 16.13
CA ALA A 110 -8.89 14.11 16.99
C ALA A 110 -9.25 13.02 18.02
N LEU A 111 -9.08 11.75 17.67
CA LEU A 111 -9.17 10.63 18.61
C LEU A 111 -7.99 10.54 19.59
N GLY A 112 -6.97 11.36 19.41
CA GLY A 112 -5.77 11.36 20.25
C GLY A 112 -4.73 10.34 19.81
N VAL A 113 -4.82 9.77 18.61
CA VAL A 113 -3.75 8.94 18.05
C VAL A 113 -2.55 9.82 17.72
N LYS A 114 -1.36 9.39 18.15
CA LYS A 114 -0.08 10.03 17.86
C LYS A 114 0.66 9.28 16.74
N GLN A 115 0.79 7.96 16.89
CA GLN A 115 1.51 7.12 15.93
C GLN A 115 0.72 5.86 15.62
N LEU A 116 0.89 5.35 14.39
CA LEU A 116 0.44 4.02 14.00
C LEU A 116 1.66 3.14 13.77
N TYR A 117 1.58 1.89 14.21
CA TYR A 117 2.58 0.87 13.93
C TYR A 117 1.97 -0.14 12.96
N GLY A 118 2.44 -0.10 11.72
CA GLY A 118 2.03 -0.99 10.65
C GLY A 118 3.06 -2.09 10.45
N ARG A 119 2.60 -3.26 10.00
CA ARG A 119 3.44 -4.37 9.55
C ARG A 119 3.23 -4.60 8.08
N TYR A 120 4.20 -5.24 7.44
CA TYR A 120 4.06 -5.68 6.08
C TYR A 120 4.82 -6.98 5.86
N ASP A 121 4.33 -7.75 4.91
CA ASP A 121 5.01 -8.88 4.34
C ASP A 121 4.64 -9.01 2.87
N GLY A 122 5.34 -9.88 2.16
CA GLY A 122 5.07 -10.09 0.75
C GLY A 122 6.16 -10.92 0.10
N GLY A 123 5.92 -11.27 -1.14
CA GLY A 123 6.86 -12.01 -1.95
C GLY A 123 6.18 -12.58 -3.17
N ASN A 124 6.97 -12.88 -4.19
CA ASN A 124 6.50 -13.35 -5.49
C ASN A 124 5.62 -12.33 -6.23
N ASP A 125 4.32 -12.31 -5.97
CA ASP A 125 3.34 -11.58 -6.76
C ASP A 125 2.82 -10.30 -6.09
N GLU A 126 2.66 -10.26 -4.77
CA GLU A 126 2.20 -9.05 -4.08
C GLU A 126 2.78 -8.82 -2.67
N GLY A 127 2.64 -7.57 -2.22
CA GLY A 127 2.91 -7.13 -0.86
C GLY A 127 1.64 -6.74 -0.12
N PHE A 128 1.58 -7.10 1.15
CA PHE A 128 0.49 -6.83 2.07
C PHE A 128 0.99 -6.00 3.23
N SER A 129 0.09 -5.21 3.81
CA SER A 129 0.36 -4.52 5.05
C SER A 129 -0.87 -4.45 5.93
N TRP A 130 -0.64 -4.41 7.24
CA TRP A 130 -1.72 -4.33 8.21
C TRP A 130 -1.36 -3.48 9.43
N LEU A 131 -2.38 -2.89 10.04
CA LEU A 131 -2.23 -2.20 11.32
C LEU A 131 -2.03 -3.22 12.44
N ASP A 132 -0.96 -3.07 13.21
CA ASP A 132 -0.76 -3.81 14.46
C ASP A 132 -1.38 -3.03 15.63
N ASN A 133 -0.86 -1.83 15.90
CA ASN A 133 -1.33 -1.02 17.02
C ASN A 133 -1.22 0.49 16.75
N ALA A 134 -1.92 1.27 17.59
CA ALA A 134 -1.85 2.71 17.61
C ALA A 134 -1.34 3.19 18.98
N LEU A 135 -0.36 4.10 18.97
CA LEU A 135 0.09 4.82 20.15
C LEU A 135 -0.71 6.11 20.29
N MET A 136 -1.40 6.24 21.42
CA MET A 136 -2.17 7.42 21.80
C MET A 136 -1.27 8.51 22.40
N ARG A 137 -1.74 9.75 22.41
CA ARG A 137 -1.01 10.91 22.98
C ARG A 137 -0.77 10.79 24.48
N ASP A 138 -1.62 10.05 25.19
CA ASP A 138 -1.44 9.76 26.63
C ASP A 138 -0.42 8.64 26.89
N GLY A 139 0.17 8.06 25.84
CA GLY A 139 1.13 6.96 25.91
C GLY A 139 0.50 5.58 25.88
N THR A 140 -0.83 5.47 25.89
CA THR A 140 -1.54 4.20 25.80
C THR A 140 -1.34 3.59 24.41
N ARG A 141 -1.15 2.27 24.34
CA ARG A 141 -1.24 1.53 23.08
C ARG A 141 -2.59 0.83 22.99
N ILE A 142 -3.24 0.94 21.83
CA ILE A 142 -4.48 0.22 21.53
C ILE A 142 -4.29 -0.61 20.27
N ASP A 143 -4.92 -1.78 20.22
CA ASP A 143 -4.94 -2.64 19.04
C ASP A 143 -5.86 -2.08 17.93
N ALA A 144 -5.77 -2.68 16.75
CA ALA A 144 -6.57 -2.29 15.60
C ALA A 144 -8.09 -2.41 15.85
N ASP A 145 -8.55 -3.42 16.59
CA ASP A 145 -9.98 -3.62 16.86
C ASP A 145 -10.55 -2.52 17.75
N THR A 146 -9.82 -2.16 18.80
CA THR A 146 -10.18 -1.06 19.69
C THR A 146 -10.21 0.27 18.94
N LEU A 147 -9.24 0.50 18.05
CA LEU A 147 -9.24 1.70 17.19
C LEU A 147 -10.44 1.71 16.24
N ALA A 148 -10.76 0.58 15.58
CA ALA A 148 -11.90 0.47 14.68
C ALA A 148 -13.21 0.81 15.38
N GLN A 149 -13.40 0.31 16.60
CA GLN A 149 -14.60 0.60 17.38
C GLN A 149 -14.73 2.09 17.70
N ARG A 150 -13.64 2.75 18.13
CA ARG A 150 -13.64 4.20 18.38
C ARG A 150 -13.91 5.03 17.12
N LEU A 151 -13.39 4.61 15.97
CA LEU A 151 -13.64 5.28 14.69
C LEU A 151 -15.10 5.12 14.24
N MET A 152 -15.69 3.94 14.42
CA MET A 152 -17.11 3.71 14.17
C MET A 152 -17.98 4.64 15.04
N GLU A 153 -17.67 4.78 16.33
CA GLU A 153 -18.39 5.70 17.24
C GLU A 153 -18.31 7.17 16.79
N GLN A 154 -17.23 7.55 16.09
CA GLN A 154 -17.06 8.88 15.48
C GLN A 154 -17.65 8.99 14.07
N LYS A 155 -18.44 8.00 13.60
CA LYS A 155 -19.03 7.97 12.26
C LYS A 155 -17.98 8.08 11.14
N PHE A 156 -16.82 7.46 11.34
CA PHE A 156 -15.72 7.56 10.39
C PHE A 156 -16.10 7.08 8.97
N LEU A 157 -16.96 6.06 8.85
CA LEU A 157 -17.43 5.58 7.56
C LEU A 157 -18.26 6.62 6.80
N ASP A 158 -19.06 7.44 7.51
CA ASP A 158 -19.78 8.59 6.93
C ASP A 158 -18.79 9.57 6.29
N GLU A 159 -17.73 9.92 7.02
CA GLU A 159 -16.70 10.86 6.56
C GLU A 159 -15.95 10.32 5.33
N LEU A 160 -15.49 9.06 5.38
CA LEU A 160 -14.82 8.42 4.25
C LEU A 160 -15.71 8.39 2.99
N THR A 161 -17.01 8.14 3.17
CA THR A 161 -17.98 8.13 2.08
C THR A 161 -18.22 9.54 1.53
N ALA A 162 -18.40 10.53 2.41
CA ALA A 162 -18.65 11.92 2.04
C ALA A 162 -17.48 12.54 1.27
N LYS A 163 -16.23 12.15 1.61
CA LYS A 163 -15.01 12.58 0.90
C LYS A 163 -14.70 11.74 -0.33
N GLY A 164 -15.52 10.73 -0.63
CA GLY A 164 -15.34 9.86 -1.78
C GLY A 164 -14.11 8.95 -1.69
N VAL A 165 -13.54 8.78 -0.48
CA VAL A 165 -12.42 7.86 -0.23
C VAL A 165 -12.89 6.43 -0.46
N MET A 166 -14.01 6.04 0.15
CA MET A 166 -14.57 4.70 -0.01
C MET A 166 -16.07 4.75 -0.34
N LYS A 167 -16.60 3.63 -0.83
CA LYS A 167 -18.03 3.41 -0.97
C LYS A 167 -18.49 2.44 0.11
N ARG A 168 -19.69 2.65 0.64
CA ARG A 168 -20.32 1.69 1.55
C ARG A 168 -20.66 0.39 0.84
N ILE A 169 -20.52 -0.70 1.59
CA ILE A 169 -20.94 -2.03 1.18
C ILE A 169 -22.13 -2.42 2.05
N ASP A 170 -23.34 -2.33 1.50
CA ASP A 170 -24.59 -2.49 2.25
C ASP A 170 -24.75 -3.86 2.95
N ARG A 171 -24.01 -4.89 2.49
CA ARG A 171 -24.06 -6.25 3.04
C ARG A 171 -23.11 -6.50 4.20
N THR A 172 -22.24 -5.54 4.53
CA THR A 172 -21.19 -5.68 5.55
C THR A 172 -21.47 -4.74 6.70
N SER A 173 -21.23 -5.17 7.94
CA SER A 173 -21.42 -4.29 9.10
C SER A 173 -20.49 -3.07 9.01
N GLU A 174 -20.90 -1.94 9.61
CA GLU A 174 -20.08 -0.74 9.63
C GLU A 174 -18.73 -0.98 10.32
N LEU A 175 -18.74 -1.70 11.45
CA LEU A 175 -17.53 -2.06 12.18
C LEU A 175 -16.56 -2.88 11.32
N ASP A 176 -17.07 -3.87 10.57
CA ASP A 176 -16.21 -4.70 9.71
C ASP A 176 -15.63 -3.89 8.55
N GLN A 177 -16.40 -2.94 7.99
CA GLN A 177 -15.90 -2.02 6.96
C GLN A 177 -14.81 -1.10 7.50
N VAL A 178 -15.01 -0.52 8.69
CA VAL A 178 -13.99 0.32 9.34
C VAL A 178 -12.75 -0.51 9.69
N ARG A 179 -12.93 -1.71 10.25
CA ARG A 179 -11.84 -2.64 10.58
C ARG A 179 -11.00 -2.99 9.35
N SER A 180 -11.63 -3.44 8.27
CA SER A 180 -10.91 -3.77 7.03
C SER A 180 -10.22 -2.55 6.43
N PHE A 181 -10.88 -1.38 6.47
CA PHE A 181 -10.27 -0.14 5.97
C PHE A 181 -9.00 0.23 6.72
N ILE A 182 -9.03 0.28 8.05
CA ILE A 182 -7.86 0.72 8.83
C ILE A 182 -6.77 -0.35 8.91
N ARG A 183 -7.17 -1.62 8.92
CA ARG A 183 -6.23 -2.73 8.98
C ARG A 183 -5.47 -2.76 7.67
N ASP A 184 -6.16 -2.91 6.54
CA ASP A 184 -5.52 -3.28 5.28
C ASP A 184 -5.28 -2.05 4.40
N TRP A 185 -6.36 -1.38 3.97
CA TRP A 185 -6.26 -0.39 2.90
C TRP A 185 -5.47 0.86 3.31
N MET A 186 -5.72 1.37 4.51
CA MET A 186 -5.01 2.53 5.05
C MET A 186 -3.51 2.25 5.20
N CYS A 187 -3.14 1.08 5.72
CA CYS A 187 -1.74 0.69 5.88
C CYS A 187 -1.05 0.52 4.52
N THR A 188 -1.75 -0.04 3.53
CA THR A 188 -1.19 -0.25 2.19
C THR A 188 -0.76 1.05 1.52
N GLU A 189 -1.48 2.15 1.72
CA GLU A 189 -1.08 3.45 1.17
C GLU A 189 0.22 3.99 1.80
N TRP A 190 0.42 3.80 3.12
CA TRP A 190 1.68 4.19 3.76
C TRP A 190 2.83 3.24 3.44
N ALA A 191 2.55 1.94 3.33
CA ALA A 191 3.53 0.95 2.87
C ALA A 191 3.99 1.27 1.44
N ASN A 192 3.05 1.56 0.52
CA ASN A 192 3.36 1.99 -0.85
C ASN A 192 4.19 3.27 -0.90
N LEU A 193 3.91 4.22 0.01
CA LEU A 193 4.68 5.46 0.10
C LEU A 193 6.13 5.19 0.54
N LEU A 194 6.32 4.31 1.53
CA LEU A 194 7.63 3.97 2.08
C LEU A 194 8.44 3.07 1.13
N LEU A 195 7.83 1.99 0.65
CA LEU A 195 8.48 0.88 -0.04
C LEU A 195 8.34 0.93 -1.57
N GLY A 196 7.46 1.80 -2.09
CA GLY A 196 7.10 1.87 -3.51
C GLY A 196 5.86 1.05 -3.85
N GLY A 197 5.15 1.43 -4.92
CA GLY A 197 3.83 0.89 -5.28
C GLY A 197 3.77 -0.56 -5.80
N SER A 198 4.87 -1.31 -5.69
CA SER A 198 4.96 -2.74 -6.07
C SER A 198 5.86 -3.50 -5.09
N TYR A 199 5.91 -3.05 -3.84
CA TYR A 199 6.62 -3.76 -2.79
C TYR A 199 6.07 -5.19 -2.66
N GLY A 200 6.95 -6.15 -2.35
CA GLY A 200 6.58 -7.56 -2.27
C GLY A 200 6.46 -8.28 -3.62
N THR A 201 6.55 -7.59 -4.75
CA THR A 201 6.62 -8.25 -6.06
C THR A 201 8.07 -8.53 -6.45
N GLY A 202 8.40 -9.79 -6.75
CA GLY A 202 9.72 -10.23 -7.23
C GLY A 202 10.14 -11.60 -6.71
N GLU A 203 11.31 -12.07 -7.12
CA GLU A 203 11.88 -13.38 -6.73
C GLU A 203 12.47 -13.35 -5.31
N TYR A 204 11.72 -12.83 -4.35
CA TYR A 204 12.11 -12.73 -2.95
C TYR A 204 10.88 -12.79 -2.06
N VAL A 205 11.08 -13.07 -0.77
CA VAL A 205 10.09 -12.80 0.28
C VAL A 205 10.64 -11.76 1.24
N MET A 206 9.73 -10.97 1.81
CA MET A 206 10.06 -9.89 2.70
C MET A 206 9.09 -9.77 3.86
N TYR A 207 9.59 -9.24 4.98
CA TYR A 207 8.77 -8.78 6.09
C TYR A 207 9.35 -7.51 6.70
N GLY A 208 8.55 -6.80 7.47
CA GLY A 208 9.01 -5.68 8.27
C GLY A 208 7.88 -4.93 8.94
N ALA A 209 8.21 -3.75 9.45
CA ALA A 209 7.24 -2.87 10.09
C ALA A 209 7.62 -1.41 9.89
N PHE A 210 6.65 -0.52 10.06
CA PHE A 210 6.86 0.93 9.97
C PHE A 210 6.05 1.68 11.02
N VAL A 211 6.54 2.85 11.37
CA VAL A 211 5.88 3.84 12.20
C VAL A 211 5.39 4.97 11.31
N VAL A 212 4.11 5.27 11.41
CA VAL A 212 3.52 6.51 10.87
C VAL A 212 3.42 7.50 12.00
N ASP A 213 4.17 8.60 11.92
CA ASP A 213 3.98 9.74 12.82
C ASP A 213 2.91 10.66 12.24
N LEU A 214 1.80 10.75 12.96
CA LEU A 214 0.67 11.54 12.50
C LEU A 214 0.92 13.02 12.67
N ASP A 215 1.78 13.49 13.57
CA ASP A 215 2.04 14.93 13.76
C ASP A 215 3.03 15.46 12.74
N ASP A 216 4.12 14.72 12.52
CA ASP A 216 5.20 15.08 11.59
C ASP A 216 4.89 14.69 10.13
N CYS A 217 3.80 13.95 9.91
CA CYS A 217 3.40 13.41 8.62
C CYS A 217 4.52 12.59 7.94
N THR A 218 5.17 11.73 8.72
CA THR A 218 6.27 10.88 8.27
C THR A 218 5.94 9.40 8.40
N VAL A 219 6.50 8.59 7.50
CA VAL A 219 6.58 7.14 7.63
C VAL A 219 8.06 6.75 7.70
N ILE A 220 8.40 5.98 8.72
CA ILE A 220 9.76 5.50 8.97
C ILE A 220 9.68 4.01 9.21
N ASP A 221 10.62 3.25 8.68
CA ASP A 221 10.69 1.83 8.94
C ASP A 221 11.24 1.48 10.32
N ASP A 222 10.91 0.28 10.80
CA ASP A 222 11.51 -0.30 11.99
C ASP A 222 12.60 -1.34 11.64
N PRO A 223 13.91 -0.98 11.77
CA PRO A 223 15.02 -1.90 11.55
C PRO A 223 15.11 -3.04 12.58
N LYS A 224 14.25 -3.03 13.60
CA LYS A 224 14.19 -4.02 14.66
C LYS A 224 12.85 -4.76 14.68
N ALA A 225 12.11 -4.72 13.57
CA ALA A 225 10.85 -5.42 13.45
C ALA A 225 10.99 -6.91 13.75
N ASP A 226 10.17 -7.42 14.68
CA ASP A 226 10.00 -8.85 14.89
C ASP A 226 9.45 -9.53 13.63
N PRO A 227 9.81 -10.80 13.33
CA PRO A 227 9.38 -11.56 12.16
C PRO A 227 7.92 -12.04 12.27
N VAL A 228 6.99 -11.11 12.43
CA VAL A 228 5.55 -11.37 12.47
C VAL A 228 4.98 -11.22 11.07
N VAL A 229 4.46 -12.33 10.54
CA VAL A 229 3.94 -12.44 9.17
C VAL A 229 2.48 -12.91 9.17
N SER A 230 1.77 -12.62 8.09
CA SER A 230 0.36 -12.98 7.85
C SER A 230 0.14 -13.65 6.49
N ASN A 231 0.97 -13.40 5.48
CA ASN A 231 0.76 -13.86 4.09
C ASN A 231 1.94 -14.68 3.53
N ILE A 232 3.03 -14.79 4.28
CA ILE A 232 4.18 -15.63 3.94
C ILE A 232 4.47 -16.62 5.07
N GLU A 233 5.23 -17.67 4.75
CA GLU A 233 5.73 -18.63 5.73
C GLU A 233 7.20 -18.35 6.06
N ILE A 234 7.51 -18.32 7.35
CA ILE A 234 8.88 -18.21 7.87
C ILE A 234 9.05 -19.24 8.99
N THR A 235 10.19 -19.92 9.01
CA THR A 235 10.54 -20.86 10.09
C THR A 235 11.42 -20.19 11.16
N GLY A 236 11.16 -20.53 12.43
CA GLY A 236 11.85 -19.96 13.60
C GLY A 236 13.23 -20.56 13.86
#